data_AF-A0A354GRG7-F1
#
_entry.id   AF-A0A354GRG7-F1
#
_cell.length_a   1.000
_cell.length_b   1.000
_cell.length_c   1.000
_cell.angle_alpha   90.00
_cell.angle_beta   90.00
_cell.angle_gamma   90.00
#
_symmetry.space_group_name_H-M   'P 1'
#
loop_
_entity.id
_entity.type
_entity.pdbx_description
1 polymer ?
#
loop_
_entity_poly.entity_id
_entity_poly.type
_entity_poly.pdbx_seq_one_letter_code
_entity_poly.pdbx_strand_id
1 'polypeptide(L)' 'MTQSVISPKKLIEVALPLDAINVAAAREKSIRHGHPSTLHLWWARR' A
#
# COMPACT_ATOMS: atom_id res chain seq x y z
N MET A 1 -18.70 18.77 23.29
CA MET A 1 -17.58 19.42 22.57
C MET A 1 -16.44 18.42 22.46
N THR A 2 -16.25 17.79 21.31
CA THR A 2 -15.17 16.81 21.08
C THR A 2 -13.88 17.57 20.81
N GLN A 3 -12.88 17.44 21.68
CA GLN A 3 -11.57 18.04 21.46
C GLN A 3 -10.88 17.32 20.29
N SER A 4 -10.42 18.11 19.32
CA SER A 4 -9.53 17.63 18.26
C SER A 4 -8.15 17.41 18.89
N VAL A 5 -7.73 16.15 19.01
CA VAL A 5 -6.34 15.84 19.38
C VAL A 5 -5.49 16.15 18.16
N ILE A 6 -4.65 17.19 18.26
CA ILE A 6 -3.67 17.54 17.23
C ILE A 6 -2.45 16.65 17.46
N SER A 7 -2.39 15.50 16.79
CA SER A 7 -1.21 14.65 16.76
C SER A 7 -0.31 15.02 15.58
N PRO A 8 1.03 15.04 15.76
CA PRO A 8 1.95 15.24 14.65
C PRO A 8 1.79 14.11 13.62
N LYS A 9 1.82 14.46 12.33
CA LYS A 9 1.70 13.50 11.22
C LYS A 9 2.78 12.44 11.32
N LYS A 10 2.41 11.18 11.05
CA LYS A 10 3.35 10.07 11.13
C LYS A 10 4.39 10.20 10.03
N LEU A 11 5.63 9.77 10.28
CA LEU A 11 6.68 9.78 9.26
C LEU A 11 6.29 9.00 8.00
N ILE A 12 5.49 7.95 8.12
CA ILE A 12 4.96 7.22 6.95
C ILE A 12 4.01 8.05 6.08
N GLU A 13 3.35 9.07 6.64
CA GLU A 13 2.42 9.95 5.91
C GLU A 13 3.16 11.13 5.26
N VAL A 14 4.34 11.49 5.79
CA VAL A 14 5.14 12.64 5.32
C VAL A 14 6.29 12.21 4.43
N ALA A 15 6.96 11.11 4.76
CA ALA A 15 8.21 10.68 4.13
C ALA A 15 8.02 9.56 3.10
N LEU A 16 6.90 8.84 3.12
CA LEU A 16 6.65 7.76 2.16
C LEU A 16 5.88 8.30 0.94
N PRO A 17 6.45 8.29 -0.27
CA PRO A 17 5.75 8.73 -1.48
C PRO A 17 4.76 7.65 -1.95
N LEU A 18 3.60 7.58 -1.28
CA LEU A 18 2.56 6.57 -1.55
C LEU A 18 2.13 6.54 -3.02
N ASP A 19 2.03 7.68 -3.68
CA ASP A 19 1.65 7.77 -5.10
C ASP A 19 2.67 7.09 -6.01
N ALA A 20 3.97 7.35 -5.77
CA ALA A 20 5.04 6.73 -6.53
C ALA A 20 5.08 5.20 -6.30
N ILE A 21 4.85 4.76 -5.06
CA ILE A 21 4.79 3.34 -4.70
C ILE A 21 3.60 2.66 -5.37
N ASN A 22 2.42 3.27 -5.33
CA ASN A 22 1.21 2.73 -5.94
C ASN A 22 1.35 2.59 -7.46
N VAL A 23 1.95 3.60 -8.12
CA VAL A 23 2.22 3.57 -9.57
C VAL A 23 3.22 2.46 -9.93
N ALA A 24 4.25 2.25 -9.12
CA ALA A 24 5.22 1.17 -9.32
C ALA A 24 4.57 -0.22 -9.08
N ALA A 25 3.82 -0.38 -7.99
CA ALA A 25 3.19 -1.64 -7.60
C ALA A 25 2.08 -2.11 -8.57
N ALA A 26 1.38 -1.17 -9.22
CA ALA A 26 0.37 -1.50 -10.23
C ALA A 26 0.93 -2.31 -11.40
N ARG A 27 2.22 -2.08 -11.76
CA ARG A 27 2.89 -2.74 -12.89
C ARG A 27 3.31 -4.17 -12.55
N GLU A 28 3.66 -4.46 -11.31
CA GLU A 28 4.08 -5.79 -10.87
C GLU A 28 2.92 -6.77 -10.72
N LYS A 29 1.71 -6.26 -10.43
CA LYS A 29 0.51 -7.09 -10.20
C LYS A 29 0.00 -7.78 -11.47
N SER A 30 0.29 -7.26 -12.65
CA SER A 30 -0.26 -7.76 -13.92
C SER A 30 0.62 -8.80 -14.64
N ILE A 31 1.77 -9.21 -14.08
CA ILE A 31 2.76 -10.04 -14.79
C ILE A 31 2.54 -11.55 -14.54
N ARG A 32 1.66 -11.93 -13.61
CA ARG A 32 1.50 -13.35 -13.21
C ARG A 32 0.19 -13.94 -13.73
N HIS A 33 0.30 -14.71 -14.80
CA HIS A 33 -0.79 -15.54 -15.33
C HIS A 33 -0.53 -17.03 -15.06
N GLY A 34 -1.61 -17.78 -14.77
CA GLY A 34 -1.68 -19.22 -15.10
C GLY A 34 -1.54 -20.24 -13.97
N HIS A 35 -1.06 -19.91 -12.77
CA HIS A 35 -0.99 -20.90 -11.68
C HIS A 35 -1.26 -20.29 -10.30
N PRO A 36 -2.18 -20.85 -9.48
CA PRO A 36 -2.50 -20.30 -8.15
C PRO A 36 -1.30 -20.16 -7.21
N SER A 37 -0.27 -21.01 -7.35
CA SER A 37 0.95 -20.90 -6.56
C SER A 37 1.85 -19.71 -6.96
N THR A 38 1.70 -19.16 -8.18
CA THR A 38 2.35 -17.90 -8.60
C THR A 38 1.52 -16.66 -8.27
N LEU A 39 0.25 -16.82 -7.88
CA LEU A 39 -0.64 -15.76 -7.42
C LEU A 39 -0.51 -15.42 -5.92
N HIS A 40 0.45 -16.02 -5.20
CA HIS A 40 0.74 -15.65 -3.80
C HIS A 40 1.39 -14.26 -3.71
N LEU A 41 0.56 -13.22 -3.81
CA LEU A 41 0.85 -11.89 -3.29
C LEU A 41 0.63 -11.94 -1.78
N TRP A 42 1.71 -12.26 -1.06
CA TRP A 42 1.87 -11.93 0.36
C TRP A 42 1.74 -10.40 0.44
N TRP A 43 0.60 -9.79 0.76
CA TRP A 43 -0.40 -10.09 1.78
C TRP A 43 -1.81 -9.80 1.23
N ALA A 44 -2.65 -10.81 1.10
CA ALA A 44 -4.09 -10.60 0.91
C ALA A 44 -4.67 -9.99 2.19
N ARG A 45 -5.04 -8.71 2.17
CA ARG A 45 -5.86 -8.10 3.23
C ARG A 45 -7.32 -8.10 2.79
N ARG A 46 -8.09 -9.04 3.34
CA ARG A 46 -9.31 -8.68 4.06
C ARG A 46 -8.99 -8.77 5.53
#